data_AF-A0A2N0QQP1-F1
#
_entry.id   AF-A0A2N0QQP1-F1
#
_cell.length_a   1.000
_cell.length_b   1.000
_cell.length_c   1.000
_cell.angle_alpha   90.00
_cell.angle_beta   90.00
_cell.angle_gamma   90.00
#
_symmetry.space_group_name_H-M   'P 1'
#
loop_
_entity.id
_entity.type
_entity.pdbx_description
1 polymer ?
#
loop_
_entity_poly.entity_id
_entity_poly.type
_entity_poly.pdbx_seq_one_letter_code
_entity_poly.pdbx_strand_id
1 'polypeptide(L)'
;IVKSLQTGNVSLTLADEIKKYKTDALIEFLQREEDLKLDDLKVIREEKVNGRDFLKLTEEKLERHKMKLGPASRLADFIKECKEKEALIFLV
;
A
#
# COMPACT_ATOMS: atom_id res chain seq x y z
N ILE A 1 -13.31 28.07 23.88
CA ILE A 1 -13.28 26.58 23.84
C ILE A 1 -13.74 26.20 22.44
N VAL A 2 -12.95 25.77 21.47
CA VAL A 2 -11.52 25.46 21.29
C VAL A 2 -11.13 26.17 19.98
N LYS A 3 -9.92 26.74 19.89
CA LYS A 3 -9.42 27.35 18.65
C LYS A 3 -9.42 26.29 17.55
N SER A 4 -10.07 26.56 16.44
CA SER A 4 -9.86 25.77 15.22
C SER A 4 -8.38 25.86 14.85
N LEU A 5 -7.69 24.72 14.88
CA LEU A 5 -6.36 24.60 14.32
C LEU A 5 -6.51 24.57 12.80
N GLN A 6 -6.44 25.75 12.17
CA GLN A 6 -6.16 25.85 10.74
C GLN A 6 -4.67 25.59 10.52
N THR A 7 -4.30 24.31 10.46
CA THR A 7 -3.12 23.84 9.73
C THR A 7 -3.64 23.40 8.36
N GLY A 8 -3.09 23.95 7.26
CA GLY A 8 -3.63 23.81 5.91
C GLY A 8 -4.14 22.38 5.60
N ASN A 9 -5.38 22.28 5.12
CA ASN A 9 -6.08 21.03 4.83
C ASN A 9 -5.31 20.18 3.81
N VAL A 10 -4.33 19.40 4.26
CA VAL A 10 -3.80 18.26 3.52
C VAL A 10 -4.57 17.06 4.04
N SER A 11 -5.61 16.62 3.32
CA SER A 11 -6.13 15.27 3.53
C SER A 11 -4.97 14.32 3.20
N LEU A 12 -4.44 13.65 4.22
CA LEU A 12 -3.45 12.61 3.99
C LEU A 12 -4.21 11.44 3.34
N THR A 13 -3.72 10.89 2.24
CA THR A 13 -4.30 9.67 1.66
C THR A 13 -3.57 8.44 2.21
N LEU A 14 -4.19 7.25 2.14
CA LEU A 14 -3.47 6.01 2.48
C LEU A 14 -2.23 5.86 1.58
N ALA A 15 -2.33 6.26 0.32
CA ALA A 15 -1.21 6.34 -0.59
C ALA A 15 -0.08 7.26 -0.08
N ASP A 16 -0.39 8.40 0.55
CA ASP A 16 0.64 9.29 1.10
C ASP A 16 1.36 8.70 2.31
N GLU A 17 0.68 7.90 3.12
CA GLU A 17 1.33 7.13 4.18
C GLU A 17 2.21 6.03 3.61
N ILE A 18 1.68 5.22 2.69
CA ILE A 18 2.41 4.14 2.03
C ILE A 18 3.69 4.66 1.36
N LYS A 19 3.67 5.84 0.71
CA LYS A 19 4.87 6.45 0.08
C LYS A 19 6.06 6.63 1.03
N LYS A 20 5.85 6.62 2.35
CA LYS A 20 6.91 6.76 3.36
C LYS A 20 7.59 5.43 3.68
N TYR A 21 6.96 4.30 3.38
CA TYR A 21 7.48 2.98 3.76
C TYR A 21 8.68 2.58 2.91
N LYS A 22 9.74 2.15 3.61
CA LYS A 22 10.82 1.33 3.06
C LYS A 22 10.33 -0.11 2.89
N THR A 23 11.08 -0.93 2.15
CA THR A 23 10.68 -2.31 1.80
C THR A 23 10.24 -3.14 2.99
N ASP A 24 10.98 -3.17 4.11
CA ASP A 24 10.61 -3.99 5.26
C ASP A 24 9.31 -3.50 5.93
N ALA A 25 9.15 -2.17 6.11
CA ALA A 25 7.92 -1.60 6.66
C ALA A 25 6.71 -1.83 5.76
N LEU A 26 6.91 -1.81 4.43
CA LEU A 26 5.86 -2.15 3.47
C LEU A 26 5.46 -3.62 3.59
N ILE A 27 6.42 -4.54 3.74
CA ILE A 27 6.14 -5.96 3.93
C ILE A 27 5.36 -6.18 5.23
N GLU A 28 5.78 -5.57 6.33
CA GLU A 28 5.07 -5.65 7.61
C GLU A 28 3.64 -5.11 7.51
N PHE A 29 3.44 -4.01 6.79
CA PHE A 29 2.12 -3.46 6.52
C PHE A 29 1.24 -4.46 5.75
N LEU A 30 1.73 -5.00 4.62
CA LEU A 30 0.98 -5.95 3.79
C LEU A 30 0.69 -7.28 4.51
N GLN A 31 1.53 -7.71 5.44
CA GLN A 31 1.29 -8.92 6.25
C GLN A 31 0.13 -8.75 7.25
N ARG A 32 -0.20 -7.51 7.64
CA ARG A 32 -1.34 -7.22 8.53
C ARG A 32 -2.67 -7.18 7.80
N GLU A 33 -2.65 -7.07 6.48
CA GLU A 33 -3.85 -7.05 5.63
C GLU A 33 -4.33 -8.48 5.37
N GLU A 34 -5.19 -8.99 6.25
CA GLU A 34 -5.69 -10.37 6.21
C GLU A 34 -6.41 -10.72 4.89
N ASP A 35 -7.09 -9.74 4.28
CA ASP A 35 -7.83 -9.90 3.02
C ASP A 35 -6.91 -10.23 1.84
N LEU A 36 -5.64 -9.83 1.91
CA LEU A 36 -4.68 -10.05 0.84
C LEU A 36 -4.24 -11.52 0.74
N LYS A 37 -4.36 -12.33 1.82
CA LYS A 37 -3.90 -13.74 1.93
C LYS A 37 -2.69 -14.00 1.03
N LEU A 38 -1.62 -13.22 1.25
CA LEU A 38 -0.38 -13.30 0.49
C LEU A 38 0.57 -14.22 1.23
N ASP A 39 0.64 -15.46 0.78
CA ASP A 39 1.52 -16.47 1.37
C ASP A 39 3.00 -16.17 1.10
N ASP A 40 3.29 -15.37 0.05
CA ASP A 40 4.65 -14.99 -0.31
C ASP A 40 4.75 -13.57 -0.88
N LEU A 41 5.46 -12.70 -0.16
CA LEU A 41 5.82 -11.33 -0.55
C LEU A 41 7.23 -11.25 -1.16
N LYS A 42 7.79 -12.38 -1.59
CA LYS A 42 9.14 -12.49 -2.15
C LYS A 42 9.42 -11.49 -3.27
N VAL A 43 8.46 -11.23 -4.17
CA VAL A 43 8.62 -10.20 -5.23
C VAL A 43 8.90 -8.83 -4.64
N ILE A 44 8.19 -8.44 -3.56
CA ILE A 44 8.40 -7.15 -2.88
C ILE A 44 9.80 -7.10 -2.24
N ARG A 45 10.25 -8.20 -1.63
CA ARG A 45 11.55 -8.30 -0.98
C ARG A 45 12.72 -8.33 -1.97
N GLU A 46 12.65 -9.17 -2.99
CA GLU A 46 13.75 -9.39 -3.96
C GLU A 46 13.97 -8.18 -4.85
N GLU A 47 12.89 -7.57 -5.33
CA GLU A 47 12.95 -6.35 -6.17
C GLU A 47 13.12 -5.07 -5.33
N LYS A 48 13.28 -5.20 -4.00
CA LYS A 48 13.44 -4.08 -3.06
C LYS A 48 12.39 -2.98 -3.25
N VAL A 49 11.14 -3.40 -3.48
CA VAL A 49 10.02 -2.49 -3.70
C VAL A 49 9.79 -1.69 -2.43
N ASN A 50 9.89 -0.36 -2.52
CA ASN A 50 9.45 0.56 -1.47
C ASN A 50 8.02 1.02 -1.73
N GLY A 51 7.43 1.78 -0.80
CA GLY A 51 6.04 2.21 -0.91
C GLY A 51 5.71 3.06 -2.15
N ARG A 52 6.67 3.83 -2.68
CA ARG A 52 6.46 4.59 -3.93
C ARG A 52 6.39 3.68 -5.14
N ASP A 53 7.23 2.65 -5.17
CA ASP A 53 7.27 1.67 -6.26
C ASP A 53 6.07 0.74 -6.19
N PHE A 54 5.66 0.36 -4.98
CA PHE A 54 4.46 -0.43 -4.71
C PHE A 54 3.21 0.17 -5.35
N LEU A 55 2.99 1.48 -5.16
CA LEU A 55 1.86 2.18 -5.76
C LEU A 55 1.92 2.24 -7.31
N LYS A 56 3.01 1.80 -7.94
CA LYS A 56 3.16 1.71 -9.41
C LYS A 56 3.16 0.28 -9.92
N LEU A 57 3.01 -0.71 -9.05
CA LEU A 57 2.82 -2.10 -9.45
C LEU A 57 1.46 -2.25 -10.12
N THR A 58 1.43 -3.18 -11.07
CA THR A 58 0.25 -3.62 -11.79
C THR A 58 0.26 -5.14 -11.76
N GLU A 59 -0.90 -5.76 -11.98
CA GLU A 59 -1.01 -7.22 -12.11
C GLU A 59 0.02 -7.76 -13.12
N GLU A 60 0.12 -7.15 -14.30
CA GLU A 60 1.09 -7.53 -15.33
C GLU A 60 2.55 -7.50 -14.83
N LYS A 61 2.95 -6.46 -14.07
CA LYS A 61 4.31 -6.39 -13.51
C LYS A 61 4.53 -7.49 -12.47
N LEU A 62 3.53 -7.78 -11.64
CA LEU A 62 3.62 -8.83 -10.62
C LEU A 62 3.76 -10.21 -11.28
N GLU A 63 3.00 -10.48 -12.33
CA GLU A 63 3.08 -11.73 -13.10
C GLU A 63 4.41 -11.90 -13.84
N ARG A 64 4.96 -10.81 -14.41
CA ARG A 64 6.31 -10.83 -15.01
C ARG A 64 7.40 -11.22 -14.01
N HIS A 65 7.19 -10.92 -12.72
CA HIS A 65 8.05 -11.36 -11.61
C HIS A 65 7.56 -12.67 -10.96
N LYS A 66 6.80 -13.48 -11.71
CA LYS A 66 6.36 -14.84 -11.35
C LYS A 66 5.41 -14.91 -10.15
N MET A 67 4.74 -13.81 -9.79
CA MET A 67 3.60 -13.88 -8.88
C MET A 67 2.44 -14.60 -9.59
N LYS A 68 1.75 -15.49 -8.89
CA LYS A 68 0.57 -16.19 -9.44
C LYS A 68 -0.58 -15.19 -9.66
N LEU A 69 -1.40 -15.44 -10.68
CA LEU A 69 -2.56 -14.63 -11.06
C LEU A 69 -3.42 -14.21 -9.85
N GLY A 70 -3.86 -15.15 -9.01
CA GLY A 70 -4.74 -14.85 -7.87
C GLY A 70 -4.16 -13.83 -6.86
N PRO A 71 -2.96 -14.05 -6.30
CA PRO A 71 -2.24 -13.04 -5.51
C PRO A 71 -1.96 -11.73 -6.26
N ALA A 72 -1.55 -11.79 -7.53
CA ALA A 72 -1.21 -10.61 -8.32
C ALA A 72 -2.42 -9.70 -8.53
N SER A 73 -3.56 -10.28 -8.90
CA SER A 73 -4.84 -9.59 -9.10
C SER A 73 -5.31 -8.89 -7.81
N ARG A 74 -5.35 -9.61 -6.68
CA ARG A 74 -5.75 -9.05 -5.37
C ARG A 74 -4.85 -7.91 -4.92
N LEU A 75 -3.54 -8.04 -5.14
CA LEU A 75 -2.61 -6.97 -4.77
C LEU A 75 -2.78 -5.74 -5.66
N ALA A 76 -3.04 -5.92 -6.96
CA ALA A 76 -3.31 -4.82 -7.88
C ALA A 76 -4.60 -4.06 -7.52
N ASP A 77 -5.67 -4.78 -7.17
CA ASP A 77 -6.92 -4.19 -6.71
C ASP A 77 -6.71 -3.41 -5.40
N PHE A 78 -5.99 -3.98 -4.43
CA PHE A 78 -5.66 -3.29 -3.19
C PHE A 78 -4.83 -2.02 -3.41
N ILE A 79 -3.86 -2.04 -4.34
CA ILE A 79 -3.10 -0.84 -4.73
C ILE A 79 -4.02 0.24 -5.29
N LYS A 80 -5.04 -0.14 -6.07
CA LYS A 80 -6.03 0.79 -6.60
C LYS A 80 -6.86 1.39 -5.47
N GLU A 81 -7.34 0.57 -4.55
CA GLU A 81 -8.05 1.05 -3.35
C GLU A 81 -7.20 2.02 -2.51
N CYS A 82 -5.90 1.76 -2.34
CA CYS A 82 -5.01 2.63 -1.60
C CYS A 82 -4.88 4.03 -2.21
N LYS A 83 -5.04 4.16 -3.53
CA LYS A 83 -4.99 5.44 -4.26
C LYS A 83 -6.32 6.19 -4.22
N GLU A 84 -7.42 5.44 -4.12
CA GLU A 84 -8.78 5.98 -4.12
C GLU A 84 -9.27 6.32 -2.70
N LYS A 85 -8.75 5.65 -1.67
CA LYS A 85 -9.05 5.96 -0.27
C LYS A 85 -8.31 7.22 0.19
N GLU A 86 -9.05 8.31 0.40
CA GLU A 86 -8.63 9.36 1.33
C GLU A 86 -8.42 8.71 2.71
N ALA A 87 -7.36 9.06 3.44
CA ALA A 87 -7.18 8.49 4.77
C ALA A 87 -8.31 9.06 5.63
N LEU A 88 -9.36 8.27 5.81
CA LEU A 88 -10.16 8.35 7.00
C LEU A 88 -9.17 8.18 8.14
N ILE A 89 -8.80 9.31 8.72
CA ILE A 89 -8.01 9.41 9.93
C ILE A 89 -8.72 8.50 10.95
N PHE A 90 -8.26 7.26 11.08
CA PHE A 90 -8.56 6.43 12.24
C PHE A 90 -7.71 7.02 13.36
N LEU A 91 -8.17 8.15 13.90
CA LEU A 91 -7.85 8.55 15.26
C LEU A 91 -8.54 7.52 16.15
N VAL A 92 -7.76 6.55 16.61
CA VAL A 92 -8.05 5.77 17.81
C VAL A 92 -7.05 6.19 18.87
#